data_AF-A0A382Z5K6-F1
#
_entry.id   AF-A0A382Z5K6-F1
#
_cell.length_a   1.000
_cell.length_b   1.000
_cell.length_c   1.000
_cell.angle_alpha   90.00
_cell.angle_beta   90.00
_cell.angle_gamma   90.00
#
_symmetry.space_group_name_H-M   'P 1'
#
loop_
_entity.id
_entity.type
_entity.pdbx_description
1 polymer ?
#
loop_
_entity_poly.entity_id
_entity_poly.type
_entity_poly.pdbx_seq_one_letter_code
_entity_poly.pdbx_strand_id
1 'polypeptide(L)'
;PEEAFTLSLSYKPVRITDSTSNRTSSLVKLNNFIDTYLYIVKFMDPKVIKYLIDTDRAVSFYYSIQDSKTGIKITFAIIYTLIVSLLLFLSLIISINFSSRFTKPIINLIGASEKISGGNLNAKVPMIETDYELNKLNENFNSMLDKLKKQQDKLLLAERHIAWENVARKLAHEIKNPLTPIQLSIDRIKEKYLTKIGNDSKNFSNYLNTINKQIKDIEYLINEFSDFARMPKPILKKINLNQLISRTINLNELSEPKI
;
A
#
# COMPACT_ATOMS: atom_id res chain seq x y z
N PRO A 1 -11.75 -53.66 74.99
CA PRO A 1 -11.37 -54.45 76.19
C PRO A 1 -12.21 -55.72 76.36
N GLU A 2 -13.54 -55.62 76.24
CA GLU A 2 -14.47 -56.76 76.34
C GLU A 2 -14.19 -57.87 75.33
N GLU A 3 -13.90 -57.52 74.08
CA GLU A 3 -13.55 -58.48 73.03
C GLU A 3 -12.29 -59.31 73.37
N ALA A 4 -11.33 -58.72 74.10
CA ALA A 4 -10.10 -59.39 74.49
C ALA A 4 -10.32 -60.48 75.56
N PHE A 5 -11.29 -60.28 76.47
CA PHE A 5 -11.66 -61.31 77.45
C PHE A 5 -12.22 -62.54 76.74
N THR A 6 -13.14 -62.33 75.79
CA THR A 6 -13.73 -63.40 74.98
C THR A 6 -12.68 -64.15 74.17
N LEU A 7 -11.78 -63.44 73.48
CA LEU A 7 -10.71 -64.05 72.68
C LEU A 7 -9.69 -64.84 73.53
N SER A 8 -9.47 -64.41 74.78
CA SER A 8 -8.51 -65.04 75.69
C SER A 8 -9.00 -66.35 76.32
N LEU A 9 -10.28 -66.72 76.13
CA LEU A 9 -10.85 -68.02 76.55
C LEU A 9 -10.15 -69.21 75.87
N SER A 10 -9.49 -68.98 74.74
CA SER A 10 -8.67 -69.97 74.04
C SER A 10 -7.31 -70.26 74.70
N TYR A 11 -7.06 -69.67 75.87
CA TYR A 11 -5.79 -69.76 76.62
C TYR A 11 -4.56 -69.25 75.86
N LYS A 12 -4.79 -68.49 74.79
CA LYS A 12 -3.74 -67.79 74.05
C LYS A 12 -3.68 -66.33 74.50
N PRO A 13 -2.48 -65.74 74.62
CA PRO A 13 -2.35 -64.31 74.90
C PRO A 13 -2.97 -63.47 73.79
N VAL A 14 -3.90 -62.59 74.15
CA VAL A 14 -4.54 -61.62 73.25
C VAL A 14 -3.89 -60.26 73.47
N ARG A 15 -3.25 -59.73 72.42
CA ARG A 15 -2.61 -58.42 72.47
C ARG A 15 -3.67 -57.32 72.35
N ILE A 16 -3.62 -56.38 73.28
CA ILE A 16 -4.43 -55.16 73.29
C ILE A 16 -3.47 -53.99 73.03
N THR A 17 -3.55 -53.43 71.83
CA THR A 17 -2.81 -52.23 71.44
C THR A 17 -3.73 -51.03 71.40
N ASP A 18 -3.33 -49.96 72.06
CA ASP A 18 -3.98 -48.65 72.00
C ASP A 18 -3.01 -47.69 71.32
N SER A 19 -3.41 -47.09 70.20
CA SER A 19 -2.59 -46.16 69.42
C SER A 19 -2.35 -44.83 70.12
N THR A 20 -3.07 -44.56 71.22
CA THR A 20 -2.97 -43.31 71.99
C THR A 20 -2.28 -43.48 73.34
N SER A 21 -2.06 -44.72 73.79
CA SER A 21 -1.46 -45.02 75.09
C SER A 21 0.01 -45.44 74.94
N ASN A 22 0.86 -45.07 75.91
CA ASN A 22 2.27 -45.47 75.96
C ASN A 22 2.48 -46.93 76.42
N ARG A 23 1.44 -47.77 76.33
CA ARG A 23 1.48 -49.15 76.82
C ARG A 23 0.86 -50.10 75.83
N THR A 24 1.54 -51.21 75.60
CA THR A 24 0.93 -52.40 74.98
C THR A 24 0.56 -53.35 76.09
N SER A 25 -0.64 -53.91 76.01
CA SER A 25 -1.10 -54.86 77.02
C SER A 25 -1.37 -56.21 76.37
N SER A 26 -1.33 -57.27 77.16
CA SER A 26 -1.69 -58.62 76.75
C SER A 26 -2.50 -59.27 77.85
N LEU A 27 -3.56 -59.96 77.46
CA LEU A 27 -4.49 -60.63 78.37
C LEU A 27 -4.51 -62.13 78.06
N VAL A 28 -4.42 -62.97 79.09
CA VAL A 28 -4.57 -64.43 78.95
C VAL A 28 -5.37 -65.00 80.12
N LYS A 29 -6.31 -65.92 79.86
CA LYS A 29 -7.01 -66.67 80.91
C LYS A 29 -6.10 -67.74 81.50
N LEU A 30 -6.13 -67.92 82.81
CA LEU A 30 -5.36 -68.97 83.49
C LEU A 30 -6.17 -70.27 83.58
N ASN A 31 -5.58 -71.38 83.14
CA ASN A 31 -6.24 -72.70 83.05
C ASN A 31 -6.74 -73.25 84.40
N ASN A 32 -6.02 -72.99 85.49
CA ASN A 32 -6.24 -73.64 86.79
C ASN A 32 -6.92 -72.73 87.82
N PHE A 33 -7.48 -71.60 87.39
CA PHE A 33 -8.10 -70.61 88.27
C PHE A 33 -9.43 -70.15 87.65
N ILE A 34 -10.49 -70.14 88.46
CA ILE A 34 -11.83 -69.74 88.03
C ILE A 34 -11.79 -68.25 87.71
N ASP A 35 -12.21 -67.90 86.48
CA ASP A 35 -12.33 -66.54 85.96
C ASP A 35 -11.16 -65.59 86.24
N THR A 36 -9.95 -66.16 86.30
CA THR A 36 -8.74 -65.40 86.56
C THR A 36 -7.98 -65.17 85.28
N TYR A 37 -7.62 -63.91 85.04
CA TYR A 37 -6.89 -63.47 83.87
C TYR A 37 -5.59 -62.81 84.29
N LEU A 38 -4.51 -63.15 83.60
CA LEU A 38 -3.24 -62.45 83.71
C LEU A 38 -3.22 -61.31 82.70
N TYR A 39 -3.13 -60.08 83.22
CA TYR A 39 -3.03 -58.86 82.42
C TYR A 39 -1.62 -58.30 82.54
N ILE A 40 -0.84 -58.42 81.47
CA ILE A 40 0.53 -57.90 81.40
C ILE A 40 0.52 -56.58 80.66
N VAL A 41 1.09 -55.55 81.26
CA VAL A 41 1.27 -54.23 80.65
C VAL A 41 2.75 -53.98 80.44
N LYS A 42 3.14 -53.68 79.20
CA LYS A 42 4.49 -53.22 78.87
C LYS A 42 4.43 -51.79 78.38
N PHE A 43 5.09 -50.90 79.12
CA PHE A 43 5.28 -49.53 78.68
C PHE A 43 6.27 -49.48 77.51
N MET A 44 5.93 -48.68 76.51
CA MET A 44 6.79 -48.40 75.37
C MET A 44 7.67 -47.19 75.69
N ASP A 45 8.93 -47.22 75.23
CA ASP A 45 9.84 -46.09 75.37
C ASP A 45 9.16 -44.82 74.78
N PRO A 46 9.08 -43.71 75.54
CA PRO A 46 8.54 -42.45 75.04
C PRO A 46 9.14 -42.01 73.69
N LYS A 47 10.40 -42.36 73.40
CA LYS A 47 11.03 -42.10 72.09
C LYS A 47 10.34 -42.85 70.97
N VAL A 48 9.95 -44.11 71.18
CA VAL A 48 9.26 -44.93 70.17
C VAL A 48 7.86 -44.41 69.91
N ILE A 49 7.13 -44.02 70.96
CA ILE A 49 5.81 -43.38 70.82
C ILE A 49 5.92 -42.07 70.05
N LYS A 50 6.92 -41.24 70.38
CA LYS A 50 7.20 -40.01 69.65
C LYS A 50 7.45 -40.27 68.16
N TYR A 51 8.30 -41.25 67.82
CA TYR A 51 8.57 -41.60 66.42
C TYR A 51 7.32 -42.11 65.69
N LEU A 52 6.46 -42.90 66.34
CA LEU A 52 5.20 -43.34 65.74
C LEU A 52 4.27 -42.16 65.41
N ILE A 53 4.11 -41.23 66.35
CA ILE A 53 3.29 -40.02 66.17
C ILE A 53 3.90 -39.08 65.13
N ASP A 54 5.23 -38.91 65.13
CA ASP A 54 5.95 -38.11 64.13
C ASP A 54 5.78 -38.72 62.73
N THR A 55 5.86 -40.05 62.61
CA THR A 55 5.69 -40.79 61.34
C THR A 55 4.26 -40.68 60.82
N ASP A 56 3.25 -40.89 61.68
CA ASP A 56 1.84 -40.77 61.32
C ASP A 56 1.50 -39.36 60.81
N ARG A 57 2.02 -38.33 61.51
CA ARG A 57 1.90 -36.93 61.06
C ARG A 57 2.59 -36.69 59.73
N ALA A 58 3.80 -37.21 59.53
CA ALA A 58 4.54 -37.04 58.29
C ALA A 58 3.83 -37.72 57.09
N VAL A 59 3.27 -38.92 57.31
CA VAL A 59 2.50 -39.65 56.29
C VAL A 59 1.20 -38.92 55.97
N SER A 60 0.45 -38.48 56.97
CA SER A 60 -0.78 -37.71 56.78
C SER A 60 -0.53 -36.38 56.04
N PHE A 61 0.57 -35.71 56.37
CA PHE A 61 1.03 -34.50 55.67
C PHE A 61 1.45 -34.78 54.22
N TYR A 62 2.12 -35.91 53.96
CA TYR A 62 2.47 -36.31 52.60
C TYR A 62 1.21 -36.48 51.73
N TYR A 63 0.20 -37.20 52.23
CA TYR A 63 -1.04 -37.41 51.50
C TYR A 63 -1.84 -36.11 51.30
N SER A 64 -1.87 -35.21 52.28
CA SER A 64 -2.56 -33.92 52.11
C SER A 64 -1.92 -33.03 51.04
N ILE A 65 -0.58 -33.05 50.91
CA ILE A 65 0.12 -32.39 49.81
C ILE A 65 -0.14 -33.10 48.48
N GLN A 66 -0.11 -34.43 48.47
CA GLN A 66 -0.33 -35.25 47.28
C GLN A 66 -1.70 -34.96 46.66
N ASP A 67 -2.74 -34.84 47.48
CA ASP A 67 -4.11 -34.53 47.05
C ASP A 67 -4.23 -33.11 46.45
N SER A 68 -3.39 -32.19 46.90
CA SER A 68 -3.35 -30.80 46.42
C SER A 68 -2.58 -30.60 45.10
N LYS A 69 -1.78 -31.59 44.65
CA LYS A 69 -0.94 -31.47 43.44
C LYS A 69 -1.75 -31.23 42.17
N THR A 70 -2.93 -31.85 42.07
CA THR A 70 -3.79 -31.73 40.88
C THR A 70 -4.33 -30.31 40.73
N GLY A 71 -4.82 -29.71 41.82
CA GLY A 71 -5.30 -28.33 41.82
C GLY A 71 -4.21 -27.33 41.38
N ILE A 72 -2.99 -27.50 41.90
CA ILE A 72 -1.85 -26.65 41.53
C ILE A 72 -1.53 -26.78 40.03
N LYS A 73 -1.48 -28.01 39.48
CA LYS A 73 -1.22 -28.23 38.04
C LYS A 73 -2.30 -27.60 37.16
N ILE A 74 -3.57 -27.71 37.55
CA ILE A 74 -4.70 -27.09 36.82
C ILE A 74 -4.56 -25.57 36.80
N THR A 75 -4.27 -24.95 37.95
CA THR A 75 -4.08 -23.50 38.04
C THR A 75 -2.94 -23.03 37.13
N PHE A 76 -1.80 -23.72 37.13
CA PHE A 76 -0.70 -23.39 36.21
C PHE A 76 -1.08 -23.59 34.73
N ALA A 77 -1.81 -24.65 34.39
CA ALA A 77 -2.27 -24.88 33.01
C ALA A 77 -3.22 -23.77 32.53
N ILE A 78 -4.13 -23.31 33.40
CA ILE A 78 -5.05 -22.20 33.10
C ILE A 78 -4.27 -20.90 32.90
N ILE A 79 -3.36 -20.56 33.82
CA ILE A 79 -2.52 -19.35 33.70
C ILE A 79 -1.72 -19.39 32.39
N TYR A 80 -1.08 -20.51 32.09
CA TYR A 80 -0.29 -20.67 30.86
C TYR A 80 -1.16 -20.50 29.60
N THR A 81 -2.32 -21.16 29.56
CA THR A 81 -3.27 -21.06 28.45
C THR A 81 -3.76 -19.63 28.25
N LEU A 82 -4.05 -18.92 29.35
CA LEU A 82 -4.48 -17.52 29.33
C LEU A 82 -3.37 -16.61 28.77
N ILE A 83 -2.14 -16.76 29.26
CA ILE A 83 -0.99 -15.97 28.77
C ILE A 83 -0.75 -16.22 27.28
N VAL A 84 -0.72 -17.48 26.84
CA VAL A 84 -0.52 -17.82 25.43
C VAL A 84 -1.65 -17.24 24.57
N SER A 85 -2.90 -17.38 25.01
CA SER A 85 -4.05 -16.80 24.31
C SER A 85 -3.95 -15.28 24.19
N LEU A 86 -3.59 -14.59 25.28
CA LEU A 86 -3.41 -13.15 25.30
C LEU A 86 -2.32 -12.69 24.32
N LEU A 87 -1.18 -13.38 24.29
CA LEU A 87 -0.09 -13.07 23.36
C LEU A 87 -0.51 -13.29 21.90
N LEU A 88 -1.29 -14.34 21.61
CA LEU A 88 -1.84 -14.58 20.27
C LEU A 88 -2.78 -13.45 19.84
N PHE A 89 -3.70 -13.01 20.72
CA PHE A 89 -4.57 -11.88 20.43
C PHE A 89 -3.80 -10.59 20.16
N LEU A 90 -2.79 -10.30 21.00
CA LEU A 90 -1.94 -9.13 20.83
C LEU A 90 -1.19 -9.16 19.48
N SER A 91 -0.67 -10.34 19.11
CA SER A 91 0.00 -10.55 17.82
C SER A 91 -0.92 -10.29 16.63
N LEU A 92 -2.17 -10.77 16.69
CA LEU A 92 -3.17 -10.53 15.64
C LEU A 92 -3.47 -9.04 15.47
N ILE A 93 -3.64 -8.31 16.56
CA ILE A 93 -3.91 -6.86 16.52
C ILE A 93 -2.73 -6.10 15.88
N ILE A 94 -1.50 -6.42 16.28
CA ILE A 94 -0.30 -5.81 15.72
C ILE A 94 -0.19 -6.13 14.23
N SER A 95 -0.43 -7.38 13.84
CA SER A 95 -0.37 -7.85 12.45
C SER A 95 -1.36 -7.11 11.54
N ILE A 96 -2.61 -6.96 11.96
CA ILE A 96 -3.65 -6.27 11.17
C ILE A 96 -3.29 -4.79 10.99
N ASN A 97 -2.86 -4.11 12.07
CA ASN A 97 -2.44 -2.72 12.00
C ASN A 97 -1.24 -2.55 11.06
N PHE A 98 -0.20 -3.38 11.23
CA PHE A 98 1.00 -3.37 10.40
C PHE A 98 0.65 -3.60 8.92
N SER A 99 -0.13 -4.63 8.60
CA SER A 99 -0.55 -4.91 7.23
C SER A 99 -1.29 -3.73 6.61
N SER A 100 -2.22 -3.11 7.35
CA SER A 100 -2.98 -1.97 6.81
C SER A 100 -2.10 -0.73 6.52
N ARG A 101 -1.03 -0.53 7.31
CA ARG A 101 -0.09 0.59 7.19
C ARG A 101 0.84 0.44 5.97
N PHE A 102 1.27 -0.77 5.64
CA PHE A 102 2.22 -1.00 4.54
C PHE A 102 1.55 -1.47 3.24
N THR A 103 0.58 -2.38 3.33
CA THR A 103 0.00 -3.04 2.15
C THR A 103 -0.90 -2.10 1.35
N LYS A 104 -1.72 -1.25 2.01
CA LYS A 104 -2.64 -0.34 1.31
C LYS A 104 -1.92 0.67 0.39
N PRO A 105 -0.87 1.39 0.85
CA PRO A 105 -0.09 2.28 -0.04
C PRO A 105 0.51 1.56 -1.25
N ILE A 106 1.02 0.35 -1.06
CA ILE A 106 1.62 -0.44 -2.14
C ILE A 106 0.57 -0.83 -3.19
N ILE A 107 -0.60 -1.31 -2.76
CA ILE A 107 -1.71 -1.64 -3.68
C ILE A 107 -2.15 -0.40 -4.46
N ASN A 108 -2.22 0.76 -3.81
CA ASN A 108 -2.56 2.02 -4.47
C ASN A 108 -1.54 2.41 -5.55
N LEU A 109 -0.25 2.23 -5.28
CA LEU A 109 0.82 2.47 -6.25
C LEU A 109 0.72 1.50 -7.45
N ILE A 110 0.51 0.21 -7.19
CA ILE A 110 0.33 -0.80 -8.23
C ILE A 110 -0.89 -0.45 -9.10
N GLY A 111 -2.03 -0.18 -8.49
CA GLY A 111 -3.26 0.16 -9.22
C GLY A 111 -3.15 1.48 -10.00
N ALA A 112 -2.41 2.47 -9.50
CA ALA A 112 -2.10 3.68 -10.27
C ALA A 112 -1.20 3.34 -11.47
N SER A 113 -0.16 2.53 -11.27
CA SER A 113 0.74 2.08 -12.33
C SER A 113 0.00 1.33 -13.44
N GLU A 114 -0.91 0.42 -13.10
CA GLU A 114 -1.74 -0.33 -14.07
C GLU A 114 -2.67 0.57 -14.88
N LYS A 115 -3.30 1.56 -14.25
CA LYS A 115 -4.15 2.54 -14.96
C LYS A 115 -3.33 3.33 -15.98
N ILE A 116 -2.09 3.67 -15.62
CA ILE A 116 -1.20 4.49 -16.43
C ILE A 116 -0.62 3.69 -17.58
N SER A 117 -0.21 2.44 -17.33
CA SER A 117 0.20 1.52 -18.40
C SER A 117 -0.95 1.20 -19.36
N GLY A 118 -2.20 1.22 -18.88
CA GLY A 118 -3.42 1.16 -19.70
C GLY A 118 -3.74 2.45 -20.49
N GLY A 119 -2.91 3.48 -20.41
CA GLY A 119 -3.05 4.74 -21.17
C GLY A 119 -3.79 5.87 -20.44
N ASN A 120 -4.26 5.64 -19.21
CA ASN A 120 -4.89 6.69 -18.42
C ASN A 120 -3.84 7.53 -17.66
N LEU A 121 -3.26 8.52 -18.34
CA LEU A 121 -2.29 9.45 -17.73
C LEU A 121 -2.89 10.47 -16.76
N ASN A 122 -4.21 10.47 -16.56
CA ASN A 122 -4.87 11.30 -15.56
C ASN A 122 -4.98 10.60 -14.20
N ALA A 123 -4.68 9.30 -14.13
CA ALA A 123 -4.65 8.56 -12.89
C ALA A 123 -3.55 9.10 -11.97
N LYS A 124 -3.85 9.18 -10.67
CA LYS A 124 -2.91 9.58 -9.63
C LYS A 124 -2.94 8.59 -8.48
N VAL A 125 -1.83 8.49 -7.79
CA VAL A 125 -1.74 7.76 -6.52
C VAL A 125 -2.47 8.59 -5.46
N PRO A 126 -3.46 8.03 -4.76
CA PRO A 126 -4.16 8.73 -3.67
C PRO A 126 -3.20 9.15 -2.55
N MET A 127 -3.35 10.37 -2.06
CA MET A 127 -2.63 10.84 -0.87
C MET A 127 -3.35 10.32 0.37
N ILE A 128 -2.90 9.17 0.86
CA ILE A 128 -3.34 8.58 2.12
C ILE A 128 -2.32 8.87 3.21
N GLU A 129 -2.79 9.03 4.44
CA GLU A 129 -1.90 9.13 5.60
C GLU A 129 -1.14 7.82 5.76
N THR A 130 0.19 7.90 5.69
CA THR A 130 1.11 6.76 5.73
C THR A 130 2.45 7.26 6.28
N ASP A 131 3.37 6.33 6.50
CA ASP A 131 4.74 6.65 6.91
C ASP A 131 5.40 7.66 5.99
N TYR A 132 6.24 8.50 6.58
CA TYR A 132 6.91 9.59 5.89
C TYR A 132 7.61 9.13 4.61
N GLU A 133 8.30 8.01 4.64
CA GLU A 133 8.99 7.42 3.49
C GLU A 133 8.03 7.01 2.37
N LEU A 134 6.88 6.41 2.73
CA LEU A 134 5.85 6.01 1.77
C LEU A 134 5.11 7.22 1.20
N ASN A 135 4.86 8.25 2.01
CA ASN A 135 4.25 9.48 1.53
C ASN A 135 5.16 10.19 0.52
N LYS A 136 6.47 10.27 0.83
CA LYS A 136 7.48 10.81 -0.08
C LYS A 136 7.57 10.01 -1.38
N LEU A 137 7.42 8.68 -1.32
CA LEU A 137 7.34 7.85 -2.51
C LEU A 137 6.11 8.17 -3.36
N ASN A 138 4.94 8.32 -2.74
CA ASN A 138 3.70 8.69 -3.45
C ASN A 138 3.83 10.06 -4.14
N GLU A 139 4.40 11.05 -3.46
CA GLU A 139 4.66 12.38 -4.02
C GLU A 139 5.61 12.32 -5.22
N ASN A 140 6.74 11.60 -5.08
CA ASN A 140 7.71 11.44 -6.16
C ASN A 140 7.10 10.73 -7.37
N PHE A 141 6.29 9.69 -7.13
CA PHE A 141 5.60 8.97 -8.18
C PHE A 141 4.63 9.90 -8.91
N ASN A 142 3.75 10.59 -8.19
CA ASN A 142 2.82 11.56 -8.79
C ASN A 142 3.53 12.67 -9.57
N SER A 143 4.68 13.15 -9.09
CA SER A 143 5.52 14.13 -9.80
C SER A 143 6.07 13.57 -11.11
N MET A 144 6.51 12.32 -11.12
CA MET A 144 6.93 11.62 -12.34
C MET A 144 5.77 11.49 -13.34
N LEU A 145 4.56 11.17 -12.87
CA LEU A 145 3.37 11.08 -13.72
C LEU A 145 3.02 12.42 -14.38
N ASP A 146 3.04 13.50 -13.61
CA ASP A 146 2.77 14.84 -14.13
C ASP A 146 3.83 15.25 -15.18
N LYS A 147 5.10 14.86 -15.00
CA LYS A 147 6.16 15.08 -16.00
C LYS A 147 5.92 14.26 -17.27
N LEU A 148 5.55 12.99 -17.14
CA LEU A 148 5.30 12.09 -18.26
C LEU A 148 4.12 12.59 -19.10
N LYS A 149 3.02 13.00 -18.44
CA LYS A 149 1.87 13.65 -19.11
C LYS A 149 2.29 14.90 -19.89
N LYS A 150 3.04 15.81 -19.26
CA LYS A 150 3.55 17.02 -19.93
C LYS A 150 4.46 16.71 -21.12
N GLN A 151 5.27 15.64 -21.05
CA GLN A 151 6.10 15.22 -22.17
C GLN A 151 5.26 14.67 -23.32
N GLN A 152 4.24 13.87 -23.03
CA GLN A 152 3.31 13.38 -24.06
C GLN A 152 2.57 14.54 -24.73
N ASP A 153 2.05 15.50 -23.95
CA ASP A 153 1.36 16.68 -24.50
C ASP A 153 2.27 17.48 -25.44
N LYS A 154 3.55 17.67 -25.06
CA LYS A 154 4.56 18.32 -25.91
C LYS A 154 4.83 17.55 -27.19
N LEU A 155 4.97 16.23 -27.11
CA LEU A 155 5.17 15.37 -28.28
C LEU A 155 3.98 15.45 -29.23
N LEU A 156 2.76 15.36 -28.70
CA LEU A 156 1.54 15.45 -29.49
C LEU A 156 1.41 16.82 -30.18
N LEU A 157 1.75 17.91 -29.48
CA LEU A 157 1.79 19.24 -30.08
C LEU A 157 2.84 19.32 -31.19
N ALA A 158 4.04 18.79 -30.97
CA ALA A 158 5.09 18.76 -31.99
C ALA A 158 4.68 17.94 -33.22
N GLU A 159 4.09 16.77 -33.03
CA GLU A 159 3.54 15.95 -34.12
C GLU A 159 2.45 16.70 -34.89
N ARG A 160 1.52 17.36 -34.19
CA ARG A 160 0.50 18.20 -34.83
C ARG A 160 1.11 19.33 -35.63
N HIS A 161 2.14 20.00 -35.12
CA HIS A 161 2.83 21.06 -35.84
C HIS A 161 3.49 20.53 -37.12
N ILE A 162 4.19 19.39 -37.06
CA ILE A 162 4.82 18.76 -38.24
C ILE A 162 3.77 18.33 -39.25
N ALA A 163 2.67 17.71 -38.79
CA ALA A 163 1.57 17.32 -39.65
C ALA A 163 0.94 18.54 -40.34
N TRP A 164 0.72 19.62 -39.60
CA TRP A 164 0.18 20.87 -40.13
C TRP A 164 1.11 21.53 -41.16
N GLU A 165 2.42 21.54 -40.90
CA GLU A 165 3.42 22.01 -41.87
C GLU A 165 3.35 21.22 -43.19
N ASN A 166 3.27 19.90 -43.09
CA ASN A 166 3.16 19.03 -44.26
C ASN A 166 1.86 19.28 -45.05
N VAL A 167 0.74 19.44 -44.34
CA VAL A 167 -0.56 19.76 -44.94
C VAL A 167 -0.49 21.10 -45.67
N ALA A 168 0.03 22.15 -45.04
CA ALA A 168 0.14 23.47 -45.64
C ALA A 168 0.99 23.47 -46.92
N ARG A 169 2.15 22.81 -46.89
CA ARG A 169 3.04 22.69 -48.05
C ARG A 169 2.37 21.92 -49.20
N LYS A 170 1.68 20.83 -48.88
CA LYS A 170 0.98 20.00 -49.87
C LYS A 170 -0.17 20.76 -50.50
N LEU A 171 -1.01 21.42 -49.70
CA LEU A 171 -2.10 22.26 -50.18
C LEU A 171 -1.59 23.40 -51.07
N ALA A 172 -0.51 24.06 -50.68
CA ALA A 172 0.07 25.13 -51.49
C ALA A 172 0.52 24.63 -52.87
N HIS A 173 1.16 23.47 -52.93
CA HIS A 173 1.53 22.84 -54.19
C HIS A 173 0.29 22.45 -55.01
N GLU A 174 -0.71 21.84 -54.37
CA GLU A 174 -1.92 21.38 -55.07
C GLU A 174 -2.78 22.52 -55.58
N ILE A 175 -2.75 23.69 -54.95
CA ILE A 175 -3.49 24.89 -55.39
C ILE A 175 -2.73 25.67 -56.47
N LYS A 176 -1.39 25.69 -56.45
CA LYS A 176 -0.60 26.25 -57.55
C LYS A 176 -0.81 25.51 -58.87
N ASN A 177 -0.93 24.19 -58.81
CA ASN A 177 -1.10 23.33 -59.99
C ASN A 177 -2.26 23.73 -60.92
N PRO A 178 -3.49 24.01 -60.43
CA PRO A 178 -4.58 24.53 -61.28
C PRO A 178 -4.45 26.02 -61.57
N LEU A 179 -3.86 26.85 -60.69
CA LEU A 179 -3.77 28.30 -60.93
C LEU A 179 -2.84 28.65 -62.09
N THR A 180 -1.68 28.00 -62.21
CA THR A 180 -0.72 28.32 -63.28
C THR A 180 -1.30 28.13 -64.69
N PRO A 181 -1.96 26.99 -65.02
CA PRO A 181 -2.62 26.84 -66.31
C PRO A 181 -3.81 27.79 -66.53
N ILE A 182 -4.56 28.14 -65.47
CA ILE A 182 -5.66 29.12 -65.57
C ILE A 182 -5.09 30.49 -65.94
N GLN A 183 -4.01 30.93 -65.28
CA GLN A 183 -3.33 32.18 -65.57
C GLN A 183 -2.79 32.22 -67.01
N LEU A 184 -2.12 31.15 -67.45
CA LEU A 184 -1.63 31.03 -68.84
C LEU A 184 -2.78 31.06 -69.86
N SER A 185 -3.92 30.47 -69.53
CA SER A 185 -5.12 30.49 -70.39
C SER A 185 -5.69 31.89 -70.50
N ILE A 186 -5.73 32.65 -69.39
CA ILE A 186 -6.15 34.06 -69.38
C ILE A 186 -5.19 34.92 -70.20
N ASP A 187 -3.88 34.74 -70.02
CA ASP A 187 -2.87 35.49 -70.78
C ASP A 187 -2.97 35.20 -72.29
N ARG A 188 -3.22 33.94 -72.68
CA ARG A 188 -3.48 33.57 -74.09
C ARG A 188 -4.77 34.16 -74.64
N ILE A 189 -5.85 34.15 -73.86
CA ILE A 189 -7.13 34.77 -74.25
C ILE A 189 -6.92 36.28 -74.45
N LYS A 190 -6.20 36.92 -73.52
CA LYS A 190 -5.83 38.33 -73.59
C LYS A 190 -5.07 38.62 -74.89
N GLU A 191 -4.00 37.91 -75.17
CA GLU A 191 -3.14 38.13 -76.35
C GLU A 191 -3.89 37.89 -77.68
N LYS A 192 -4.65 36.79 -77.78
CA LYS A 192 -5.29 36.37 -79.03
C LYS A 192 -6.55 37.17 -79.40
N TYR A 193 -7.27 37.69 -78.41
CA TYR A 193 -8.60 38.30 -78.61
C TYR A 193 -8.67 39.80 -78.32
N LEU A 194 -7.66 40.43 -77.68
CA LEU A 194 -7.71 41.88 -77.37
C LEU A 194 -7.94 42.74 -78.61
N THR A 195 -7.29 42.40 -79.71
CA THR A 195 -7.29 43.16 -80.98
C THR A 195 -8.50 42.84 -81.85
N LYS A 196 -9.29 41.81 -81.52
CA LYS A 196 -10.44 41.34 -82.31
C LYS A 196 -11.81 41.82 -81.80
N ILE A 197 -11.87 42.40 -80.61
CA ILE A 197 -13.13 42.72 -79.91
C ILE A 197 -13.70 44.12 -80.24
N GLY A 198 -13.00 44.95 -81.02
CA GLY A 198 -13.52 46.26 -81.43
C GLY A 198 -13.77 47.19 -80.24
N ASN A 199 -14.97 47.79 -80.15
CA ASN A 199 -15.31 48.80 -79.14
C ASN A 199 -15.31 48.30 -77.68
N ASP A 200 -15.56 47.00 -77.43
CA ASP A 200 -15.62 46.44 -76.07
C ASP A 200 -14.26 45.95 -75.52
N SER A 201 -13.17 46.18 -76.26
CA SER A 201 -11.82 45.72 -75.90
C SER A 201 -11.39 46.23 -74.51
N LYS A 202 -11.83 47.43 -74.13
CA LYS A 202 -11.52 48.04 -72.83
C LYS A 202 -12.19 47.29 -71.66
N ASN A 203 -13.47 46.93 -71.79
CA ASN A 203 -14.21 46.17 -70.77
C ASN A 203 -13.65 44.75 -70.66
N PHE A 204 -13.38 44.10 -71.79
CA PHE A 204 -12.78 42.77 -71.85
C PHE A 204 -11.39 42.72 -71.19
N SER A 205 -10.52 43.68 -71.49
CA SER A 205 -9.21 43.81 -70.88
C SER A 205 -9.31 44.01 -69.37
N ASN A 206 -10.26 44.84 -68.90
CA ASN A 206 -10.50 45.04 -67.46
C ASN A 206 -10.91 43.74 -66.76
N TYR A 207 -11.82 42.94 -67.33
CA TYR A 207 -12.21 41.65 -66.73
C TYR A 207 -11.02 40.68 -66.64
N LEU A 208 -10.25 40.50 -67.71
CA LEU A 208 -9.08 39.62 -67.69
C LEU A 208 -8.01 40.09 -66.70
N ASN A 209 -7.79 41.41 -66.59
CA ASN A 209 -6.86 41.98 -65.61
C ASN A 209 -7.34 41.74 -64.17
N THR A 210 -8.64 41.86 -63.89
CA THR A 210 -9.21 41.57 -62.57
C THR A 210 -9.05 40.10 -62.20
N ILE A 211 -9.34 39.16 -63.11
CA ILE A 211 -9.17 37.73 -62.85
C ILE A 211 -7.69 37.38 -62.64
N ASN A 212 -6.79 37.92 -63.47
CA ASN A 212 -5.35 37.73 -63.27
C ASN A 212 -4.87 38.29 -61.93
N LYS A 213 -5.40 39.44 -61.49
CA LYS A 213 -5.10 40.00 -60.18
C LYS A 213 -5.57 39.07 -59.07
N GLN A 214 -6.79 38.55 -59.14
CA GLN A 214 -7.34 37.62 -58.14
C GLN A 214 -6.55 36.31 -58.06
N ILE A 215 -6.10 35.76 -59.19
CA ILE A 215 -5.23 34.57 -59.19
C ILE A 215 -3.91 34.86 -58.49
N LYS A 216 -3.29 36.01 -58.77
CA LYS A 216 -2.06 36.44 -58.07
C LYS A 216 -2.27 36.67 -56.59
N ASP A 217 -3.41 37.25 -56.20
CA ASP A 217 -3.76 37.45 -54.80
C ASP A 217 -3.92 36.09 -54.07
N ILE A 218 -4.57 35.10 -54.72
CA ILE A 218 -4.67 33.74 -54.19
C ILE A 218 -3.29 33.09 -54.10
N GLU A 219 -2.46 33.22 -55.13
CA GLU A 219 -1.09 32.68 -55.13
C GLU A 219 -0.25 33.28 -53.99
N TYR A 220 -0.36 34.59 -53.77
CA TYR A 220 0.29 35.29 -52.67
C TYR A 220 -0.19 34.76 -51.30
N LEU A 221 -1.51 34.68 -51.09
CA LEU A 221 -2.08 34.16 -49.84
C LEU A 221 -1.68 32.71 -49.56
N ILE A 222 -1.63 31.88 -50.60
CA ILE A 222 -1.18 30.49 -50.51
C ILE A 222 0.30 30.40 -50.12
N ASN A 223 1.14 31.27 -50.68
CA ASN A 223 2.55 31.36 -50.33
C ASN A 223 2.73 31.79 -48.87
N GLU A 224 2.06 32.86 -48.45
CA GLU A 224 2.09 33.33 -47.05
C GLU A 224 1.60 32.25 -46.08
N PHE A 225 0.52 31.54 -46.41
CA PHE A 225 0.02 30.43 -45.61
C PHE A 225 1.04 29.27 -45.51
N SER A 226 1.69 28.93 -46.63
CA SER A 226 2.73 27.90 -46.64
C SER A 226 3.99 28.32 -45.88
N ASP A 227 4.33 29.62 -45.88
CA ASP A 227 5.50 30.15 -45.20
C ASP A 227 5.25 30.32 -43.70
N PHE A 228 4.02 30.67 -43.28
CA PHE A 228 3.63 30.67 -41.86
C PHE A 228 3.71 29.27 -41.24
N ALA A 229 3.40 28.24 -42.01
CA ALA A 229 3.47 26.87 -41.55
C ALA A 229 4.91 26.33 -41.41
N ARG A 230 5.92 27.08 -41.89
CA ARG A 230 7.34 26.72 -41.69
C ARG A 230 7.82 27.23 -40.33
N MET A 231 8.49 26.38 -39.56
CA MET A 231 9.38 26.90 -38.52
C MET A 231 10.59 27.58 -39.21
N PRO A 232 10.85 28.87 -38.97
CA PRO A 232 12.09 29.49 -39.43
C PRO A 232 13.25 28.77 -38.75
N LYS A 233 14.25 28.34 -39.53
CA LYS A 233 15.45 27.71 -38.95
C LYS A 233 16.07 28.68 -37.94
N PRO A 234 16.34 28.26 -36.68
CA PRO A 234 16.92 29.14 -35.68
C PRO A 234 18.28 29.63 -36.17
N ILE A 235 18.40 30.95 -36.36
CA ILE A 235 19.65 31.58 -36.77
C ILE A 235 20.46 31.87 -35.51
N LEU A 236 21.41 31.00 -35.20
CA LEU A 236 22.31 31.19 -34.06
C LEU A 236 23.33 32.29 -34.40
N LYS A 237 23.16 33.47 -33.80
CA LYS A 237 24.09 34.60 -33.90
C LYS A 237 24.41 35.14 -32.52
N LYS A 238 25.65 35.59 -32.30
CA LYS A 238 26.03 36.30 -31.06
C LYS A 238 25.25 37.63 -31.02
N ILE A 239 24.51 37.86 -29.93
CA ILE A 239 23.67 39.05 -29.74
C ILE A 239 24.09 39.73 -28.43
N ASN A 240 24.17 41.06 -28.45
CA ASN A 240 24.34 41.86 -27.25
C ASN A 240 23.01 41.92 -26.49
N LEU A 241 22.97 41.28 -25.31
CA LEU A 241 21.78 41.22 -24.45
C LEU A 241 21.26 42.61 -24.05
N ASN A 242 22.14 43.55 -23.74
CA ASN A 242 21.74 44.91 -23.34
C ASN A 242 20.99 45.60 -24.49
N GLN A 243 21.52 45.50 -25.71
CA GLN A 243 20.90 46.10 -26.89
C GLN A 243 19.55 45.46 -27.23
N LEU A 244 19.40 44.15 -26.99
CA LEU A 244 18.13 43.43 -27.17
C LEU A 244 17.08 43.92 -26.17
N ILE A 245 17.44 43.99 -24.89
CA ILE A 245 16.55 44.44 -23.81
C ILE A 245 16.07 45.86 -24.07
N SER A 246 16.98 46.80 -24.39
CA SER A 246 16.62 48.18 -24.71
C SER A 246 15.72 48.28 -25.94
N ARG A 247 15.93 47.43 -26.96
CA ARG A 247 15.04 47.37 -28.12
C ARG A 247 13.64 46.92 -27.75
N THR A 248 13.50 45.87 -26.94
CA THR A 248 12.20 45.33 -26.55
C THR A 248 11.42 46.32 -25.69
N ILE A 249 12.11 47.02 -24.79
CA ILE A 249 11.50 48.08 -23.96
C ILE A 249 11.00 49.22 -24.85
N ASN A 250 11.84 49.76 -25.74
CA ASN A 250 11.43 50.82 -26.68
C ASN A 250 10.25 50.41 -27.57
N LEU A 251 10.19 49.16 -28.00
CA LEU A 251 9.12 48.66 -28.88
C LEU A 251 7.78 48.55 -28.13
N ASN A 252 7.83 48.25 -26.83
CA ASN A 252 6.65 48.25 -25.96
C ASN A 252 6.19 49.68 -25.64
N GLU A 253 7.12 50.59 -25.36
CA GLU A 253 6.83 52.03 -25.16
C GLU A 253 6.24 52.70 -26.42
N LEU A 254 6.56 52.20 -27.62
CA LEU A 254 5.96 52.66 -28.88
C LEU A 254 4.55 52.08 -29.13
N SER A 255 4.22 50.95 -28.49
CA SER A 255 2.94 50.25 -28.68
C SER A 255 1.88 50.70 -27.66
N GLU A 256 2.30 51.25 -26.52
CA GLU A 256 1.42 51.98 -25.61
C GLU A 256 1.42 53.47 -25.99
N PRO A 257 0.33 54.03 -26.56
CA PRO A 257 0.22 55.47 -26.69
C PRO A 257 0.18 56.04 -25.26
N LYS A 258 1.12 56.94 -24.94
CA LYS A 258 1.12 57.69 -23.68
C LYS A 258 -0.29 58.22 -23.41
N ILE A 259 -0.93 57.68 -22.35
CA ILE A 259 -2.14 58.25 -21.74
C ILE A 259 -1.79 59.63 -21.17
#